data_AF-A0A872YLW3-F1
#
_entry.id   AF-A0A872YLW3-F1
#
_cell.length_a   1.000
_cell.length_b   1.000
_cell.length_c   1.000
_cell.angle_alpha   90.00
_cell.angle_beta   90.00
_cell.angle_gamma   90.00
#
_symmetry.space_group_name_H-M   'P 1'
#
loop_
_entity.id
_entity.type
_entity.pdbx_description
1 polymer ?
#
loop_
_entity_poly.entity_id
_entity_poly.type
_entity_poly.pdbx_seq_one_letter_code
_entity_poly.pdbx_strand_id
1 'polypeptide(L)'
;WLCYEEMKNNIILLAYPRVSMDCESDSANFFIEDERFLDEPLSGDSFALPDEYPSLKHIYTLDRPENVEIIKDWRKIFDEYSTPRRPKVMITEAYSNVKNILPFYGTSAEPGAHLPFNFLMITEVGRESNA
;
A
#
# COMPACT_ATOMS: atom_id res chain seq x y z
N TRP A 1 -5.44 -1.38 -17.31
CA TRP A 1 -5.78 0.01 -17.66
C TRP A 1 -7.25 0.38 -17.40
N LEU A 2 -8.26 -0.27 -18.00
CA LEU A 2 -9.68 0.08 -17.71
C LEU A 2 -10.04 -0.02 -16.22
N CYS A 3 -9.63 -1.11 -15.54
CA CYS A 3 -9.85 -1.27 -14.09
C CYS A 3 -9.24 -0.12 -13.27
N TYR A 4 -8.03 0.32 -13.64
CA TYR A 4 -7.35 1.41 -12.94
C TYR A 4 -8.09 2.74 -13.08
N GLU A 5 -8.59 3.05 -14.28
CA GLU A 5 -9.40 4.25 -14.50
C GLU A 5 -10.75 4.19 -13.78
N GLU A 6 -11.40 3.03 -13.73
CA GLU A 6 -12.62 2.85 -12.92
C GLU A 6 -12.35 3.03 -11.42
N MET A 7 -11.20 2.55 -10.92
CA MET A 7 -10.80 2.78 -9.54
C MET A 7 -10.59 4.27 -9.26
N LYS A 8 -9.98 5.03 -10.18
CA LYS A 8 -9.89 6.49 -10.06
C LYS A 8 -11.27 7.14 -10.03
N ASN A 9 -12.22 6.71 -10.85
CA ASN A 9 -13.58 7.23 -10.83
C ASN A 9 -14.27 7.00 -9.48
N ASN A 10 -14.09 5.82 -8.90
CA ASN A 10 -14.62 5.50 -7.57
C ASN A 10 -13.96 6.36 -6.48
N ILE A 11 -12.65 6.58 -6.58
CA ILE A 11 -11.92 7.46 -5.66
C ILE A 11 -12.42 8.90 -5.76
N ILE A 12 -12.64 9.42 -6.97
CA ILE A 12 -13.21 10.76 -7.18
C ILE A 12 -14.60 10.87 -6.53
N LEU A 13 -15.44 9.84 -6.68
CA LEU A 13 -16.76 9.80 -6.04
C LEU A 13 -16.66 9.89 -4.51
N LEU A 14 -15.70 9.19 -3.90
CA LEU A 14 -15.45 9.21 -2.45
C LEU A 14 -14.84 10.52 -1.97
N ALA A 15 -14.00 11.13 -2.79
CA ALA A 15 -13.37 12.42 -2.52
C ALA A 15 -14.34 13.60 -2.64
N TYR A 16 -15.44 13.43 -3.38
CA TYR A 16 -16.39 14.50 -3.71
C TYR A 16 -16.87 15.27 -2.47
N PRO A 17 -17.02 16.62 -2.53
CA PRO A 17 -17.18 17.46 -1.34
C PRO A 17 -18.40 17.17 -0.46
N ARG A 18 -19.40 16.41 -0.94
CA ARG A 18 -20.57 16.01 -0.14
C ARG A 18 -20.35 14.73 0.66
N VAL A 19 -19.30 13.98 0.35
CA VAL A 19 -18.90 12.74 1.02
C VAL A 19 -17.74 13.07 1.95
N SER A 20 -17.91 12.89 3.26
CA SER A 20 -16.84 13.04 4.26
C SER A 20 -16.20 11.68 4.55
N MET A 21 -15.65 11.05 3.52
CA MET A 21 -14.87 9.82 3.66
C MET A 21 -13.40 10.14 3.40
N ASP A 22 -12.54 9.62 4.28
CA ASP A 22 -11.10 9.49 4.06
C ASP A 22 -10.83 8.15 3.34
N CYS A 23 -9.73 8.03 2.61
CA CYS A 23 -9.40 6.76 1.94
C CYS A 23 -8.41 5.97 2.78
N GLU A 24 -8.86 4.79 3.17
CA GLU A 24 -7.99 3.71 3.61
C GLU A 24 -7.82 2.73 2.46
N SER A 25 -6.57 2.54 2.07
CA SER A 25 -6.19 1.59 1.03
C SER A 25 -5.67 0.33 1.70
N ASP A 26 -6.51 -0.69 1.77
CA ASP A 26 -6.11 -2.03 2.23
C ASP A 26 -5.13 -2.67 1.24
N SER A 27 -4.15 -3.41 1.79
CA SER A 27 -3.25 -4.29 1.04
C SER A 27 -2.55 -3.62 -0.14
N ALA A 28 -2.06 -2.39 0.07
CA ALA A 28 -1.49 -1.53 -0.95
C ALA A 28 -0.24 -2.11 -1.63
N ASN A 29 0.40 -3.12 -1.04
CA ASN A 29 1.54 -3.81 -1.61
C ASN A 29 1.21 -4.95 -2.58
N PHE A 30 -0.07 -5.22 -2.83
CA PHE A 30 -0.56 -6.28 -3.73
C PHE A 30 -1.19 -5.77 -5.04
N PHE A 31 -1.09 -4.47 -5.36
CA PHE A 31 -1.83 -3.95 -6.53
C PHE A 31 -1.33 -4.43 -7.88
N ILE A 32 -0.02 -4.69 -7.99
CA ILE A 32 0.63 -5.03 -9.24
C ILE A 32 1.48 -6.28 -9.05
N GLU A 33 1.35 -7.20 -9.99
CA GLU A 33 2.25 -8.33 -10.17
C GLU A 33 3.15 -8.16 -11.40
N ASP A 34 4.23 -8.94 -11.49
CA ASP A 34 5.14 -8.97 -12.64
C ASP A 34 4.42 -9.54 -13.88
N GLU A 35 4.35 -8.74 -14.94
CA GLU A 35 3.62 -9.08 -16.18
C GLU A 35 4.16 -10.32 -16.92
N ARG A 36 5.37 -10.79 -16.58
CA ARG A 36 5.96 -11.98 -17.19
C ARG A 36 5.40 -13.28 -16.62
N PHE A 37 4.68 -13.22 -15.50
CA PHE A 37 4.11 -14.39 -14.81
C PHE A 37 5.14 -15.50 -14.60
N LEU A 38 6.34 -15.13 -14.15
CA LEU A 38 7.41 -16.07 -13.85
C LEU A 38 7.14 -16.78 -12.52
N ASP A 39 7.58 -18.03 -12.43
CA ASP A 39 7.52 -18.79 -11.18
C ASP A 39 8.33 -18.09 -10.08
N GLU A 40 7.74 -17.99 -8.89
CA GLU A 40 8.43 -17.47 -7.72
C GLU A 40 9.44 -18.50 -7.18
N PRO A 41 10.63 -18.07 -6.75
CA PRO A 41 11.60 -18.98 -6.16
C PRO A 41 11.15 -19.44 -4.77
N LEU A 42 11.58 -20.63 -4.37
CA LEU A 42 11.38 -21.13 -3.01
C LEU A 42 12.00 -20.18 -1.98
N SER A 43 11.30 -19.96 -0.86
CA SER A 43 11.76 -19.11 0.25
C SER A 43 12.96 -19.70 0.98
N GLY A 44 13.08 -21.03 0.98
CA GLY A 44 14.06 -21.78 1.76
C GLY A 44 13.64 -21.99 3.22
N ASP A 45 12.39 -21.67 3.58
CA ASP A 45 11.84 -21.93 4.91
C ASP A 45 11.65 -23.44 5.11
N SER A 46 12.41 -24.01 6.05
CA SER A 46 12.34 -25.45 6.40
C SER A 46 11.06 -25.84 7.13
N PHE A 47 10.29 -24.88 7.63
CA PHE A 47 9.05 -25.12 8.36
C PHE A 47 7.79 -24.98 7.49
N ALA A 48 7.91 -24.37 6.30
CA ALA A 48 6.80 -24.22 5.37
C ALA A 48 6.50 -25.54 4.64
N LEU A 49 5.23 -25.92 4.54
CA LEU A 49 4.82 -27.02 3.67
C LEU A 49 4.93 -26.61 2.19
N PRO A 50 5.13 -27.56 1.25
CA PRO A 50 5.38 -27.24 -0.16
C PRO A 50 4.30 -26.41 -0.87
N ASP A 51 3.08 -26.38 -0.36
CA ASP A 51 1.90 -25.70 -0.91
C ASP A 51 1.44 -24.50 -0.06
N GLU A 52 2.20 -24.12 0.96
CA GLU A 52 1.89 -22.99 1.81
C GLU A 52 2.47 -21.68 1.25
N TYR A 53 1.78 -20.56 1.50
CA TYR A 53 2.22 -19.21 1.13
C TYR A 53 3.70 -18.92 1.50
N PRO A 54 4.17 -19.15 2.74
CA PRO A 54 5.58 -18.93 3.11
C PRO A 54 6.61 -19.83 2.38
N SER A 55 6.18 -20.85 1.62
CA SER A 55 7.12 -21.70 0.86
C SER A 55 7.78 -20.97 -0.31
N LEU A 56 7.20 -19.84 -0.75
CA LEU A 56 7.69 -19.03 -1.86
C LEU A 56 8.20 -17.69 -1.38
N LYS A 57 9.13 -17.12 -2.15
CA LYS A 57 9.58 -15.76 -1.98
C LYS A 57 8.84 -14.88 -2.99
N HIS A 58 7.92 -14.07 -2.47
CA HIS A 58 6.98 -13.27 -3.27
C HIS A 58 7.59 -12.05 -3.98
N ILE A 59 8.61 -12.26 -4.80
CA ILE A 59 9.34 -11.17 -5.50
C ILE A 59 8.58 -10.60 -6.70
N TYR A 60 7.58 -11.34 -7.21
CA TYR A 60 6.83 -10.95 -8.39
C TYR A 60 5.41 -10.51 -8.07
N THR A 61 4.90 -10.86 -6.89
CA THR A 61 3.50 -10.59 -6.49
C THR A 61 3.35 -9.60 -5.33
N LEU A 62 4.45 -9.23 -4.67
CA LEU A 62 4.45 -8.36 -3.49
C LEU A 62 5.41 -7.19 -3.63
N ASP A 63 5.07 -6.05 -3.01
CA ASP A 63 5.93 -4.88 -2.80
C ASP A 63 6.57 -4.33 -4.09
N ARG A 64 5.84 -4.45 -5.21
CA ARG A 64 6.22 -3.88 -6.49
C ARG A 64 6.34 -2.36 -6.38
N PRO A 65 7.44 -1.73 -6.87
CA PRO A 65 7.61 -0.28 -6.78
C PRO A 65 6.47 0.49 -7.49
N GLU A 66 5.85 -0.12 -8.49
CA GLU A 66 4.69 0.40 -9.20
C GLU A 66 3.49 0.68 -8.27
N ASN A 67 3.38 -0.04 -7.14
CA ASN A 67 2.34 0.18 -6.13
C ASN A 67 2.44 1.57 -5.50
N VAL A 68 3.66 2.08 -5.29
CA VAL A 68 3.90 3.41 -4.71
C VAL A 68 3.42 4.50 -5.67
N GLU A 69 3.64 4.30 -6.97
CA GLU A 69 3.21 5.24 -8.01
C GLU A 69 1.67 5.33 -8.08
N ILE A 70 0.97 4.20 -7.91
CA ILE A 70 -0.50 4.18 -7.80
C ILE A 70 -0.98 5.04 -6.64
N ILE A 71 -0.37 4.89 -5.46
CA ILE A 71 -0.74 5.66 -4.27
C ILE A 71 -0.47 7.16 -4.46
N LYS A 72 0.66 7.54 -5.06
CA LYS A 72 0.94 8.95 -5.40
C LYS A 72 -0.10 9.53 -6.36
N ASP A 73 -0.53 8.75 -7.35
CA ASP A 73 -1.55 9.20 -8.29
C ASP A 73 -2.92 9.37 -7.63
N TRP A 74 -3.31 8.44 -6.77
CA TRP A 74 -4.53 8.58 -5.98
C TRP A 74 -4.45 9.76 -5.01
N ARG A 75 -3.26 10.01 -4.43
CA ARG A 75 -3.01 11.14 -3.54
C ARG A 75 -3.27 12.48 -4.23
N LYS A 76 -2.85 12.64 -5.48
CA LYS A 76 -3.12 13.86 -6.28
C LYS A 76 -4.62 14.12 -6.40
N ILE A 77 -5.40 13.08 -6.71
CA ILE A 77 -6.87 13.18 -6.79
C ILE A 77 -7.44 13.62 -5.44
N PHE A 78 -6.98 13.03 -4.34
CA PHE A 78 -7.43 13.39 -3.00
C PHE A 78 -7.15 14.85 -2.63
N ASP A 79 -5.96 15.34 -2.97
CA ASP A 79 -5.57 16.73 -2.71
C ASP A 79 -6.42 17.74 -3.50
N GLU A 80 -6.88 17.41 -4.72
CA GLU A 80 -7.77 18.27 -5.52
C GLU A 80 -9.13 18.53 -4.85
N TYR A 81 -9.63 17.56 -4.08
CA TYR A 81 -10.91 17.68 -3.36
C TYR A 81 -10.76 18.05 -1.87
N SER A 82 -9.52 18.12 -1.38
CA SER A 82 -9.20 18.52 -0.01
C SER A 82 -9.35 20.03 0.15
N THR A 83 -10.05 20.48 1.20
CA THR A 83 -10.20 21.91 1.50
C THR A 83 -9.86 22.18 2.96
N PRO A 84 -9.49 23.42 3.34
CA PRO A 84 -9.19 23.73 4.74
C PRO A 84 -10.33 23.42 5.73
N ARG A 85 -11.58 23.37 5.27
CA ARG A 85 -12.76 23.03 6.10
C ARG A 85 -13.09 21.54 6.08
N ARG A 86 -12.59 20.80 5.09
CA ARG A 86 -12.82 19.36 4.90
C ARG A 86 -11.51 18.76 4.36
N PRO A 87 -10.49 18.64 5.22
CA PRO A 87 -9.26 17.99 4.81
C PRO A 87 -9.56 16.54 4.48
N LYS A 88 -8.83 15.99 3.53
CA LYS A 88 -8.92 14.59 3.14
C LYS A 88 -7.62 13.90 3.52
N VAL A 89 -7.74 12.77 4.23
CA VAL A 89 -6.60 11.97 4.65
C VAL A 89 -6.56 10.68 3.84
N MET A 90 -5.35 10.20 3.57
CA MET A 90 -5.09 8.94 2.90
C MET A 90 -4.19 8.09 3.79
N ILE A 91 -4.68 6.91 4.12
CA ILE A 91 -4.01 5.89 4.92
C ILE A 91 -3.77 4.69 4.02
N THR A 92 -2.57 4.11 4.07
CA THR A 92 -2.27 2.88 3.31
C THR A 92 -1.86 1.78 4.25
N GLU A 93 -2.53 0.65 4.15
CA GLU A 93 -2.19 -0.57 4.85
C GLU A 93 -1.30 -1.44 3.97
N ALA A 94 -0.15 -1.85 4.48
CA ALA A 94 0.69 -2.85 3.82
C ALA A 94 1.49 -3.62 4.88
N TYR A 95 1.35 -4.95 4.87
CA TYR A 95 2.19 -5.82 5.68
C TYR A 95 3.50 -6.04 4.94
N SER A 96 4.48 -5.22 5.27
CA SER A 96 5.82 -5.33 4.69
C SER A 96 6.88 -4.79 5.64
N ASN A 97 8.15 -4.96 5.25
CA ASN A 97 9.28 -4.38 5.95
C ASN A 97 9.28 -2.84 5.82
N VAL A 98 9.92 -2.15 6.76
CA VAL A 98 9.98 -0.68 6.80
C VAL A 98 10.57 -0.08 5.52
N LYS A 99 11.52 -0.77 4.86
CA LYS A 99 12.14 -0.25 3.64
C LYS A 99 11.14 -0.15 2.48
N ASN A 100 10.15 -1.04 2.45
CA ASN A 100 9.08 -1.06 1.46
C ASN A 100 7.93 -0.12 1.84
N ILE A 101 7.69 0.09 3.14
CA ILE A 101 6.66 1.03 3.62
C ILE A 101 7.08 2.49 3.49
N LEU A 102 8.35 2.83 3.75
CA LEU A 102 8.83 4.22 3.72
C LEU A 102 8.55 4.95 2.39
N PRO A 103 8.74 4.33 1.20
CA PRO A 103 8.38 4.93 -0.08
C PRO A 103 6.92 5.38 -0.21
N PHE A 104 5.97 4.76 0.52
CA PHE A 104 4.56 5.16 0.46
C PHE A 104 4.28 6.57 1.00
N TYR A 105 5.17 7.14 1.81
CA TYR A 105 5.09 8.57 2.18
C TYR A 105 5.35 9.50 0.99
N GLY A 106 6.08 9.03 -0.03
CA GLY A 106 6.53 9.84 -1.15
C GLY A 106 7.58 10.88 -0.74
N THR A 107 7.62 11.99 -1.49
CA THR A 107 8.53 13.12 -1.25
C THR A 107 7.74 14.42 -1.17
N SER A 108 8.39 15.53 -0.79
CA SER A 108 7.72 16.83 -0.80
C SER A 108 7.27 17.29 -2.19
N ALA A 109 7.93 16.82 -3.26
CA ALA A 109 7.56 17.14 -4.64
C ALA A 109 6.47 16.20 -5.17
N GLU A 110 6.47 14.95 -4.73
CA GLU A 110 5.49 13.93 -5.10
C GLU A 110 4.97 13.24 -3.83
N PRO A 111 3.99 13.86 -3.15
CA PRO A 111 3.48 13.32 -1.90
C PRO A 111 2.78 11.98 -2.13
N GLY A 112 3.02 11.04 -1.22
CA GLY A 112 2.29 9.78 -1.14
C GLY A 112 1.19 9.82 -0.09
N ALA A 113 0.89 8.67 0.52
CA ALA A 113 -0.07 8.57 1.60
C ALA A 113 0.33 9.45 2.80
N HIS A 114 -0.66 9.99 3.49
CA HIS A 114 -0.42 10.78 4.70
C HIS A 114 0.09 9.90 5.83
N LEU A 115 -0.46 8.69 5.95
CA LEU A 115 -0.16 7.73 7.00
C LEU A 115 -0.08 6.31 6.42
N PRO A 116 1.07 5.88 5.90
CA PRO A 116 1.37 4.45 5.74
C PRO A 116 1.38 3.77 7.12
N PHE A 117 0.55 2.75 7.28
CA PHE A 117 0.44 2.03 8.54
C PHE A 117 1.69 1.19 8.78
N ASN A 118 2.26 1.28 9.98
CA ASN A 118 3.43 0.50 10.36
C ASN A 118 3.04 -0.58 11.38
N PHE A 119 3.00 -1.82 10.91
CA PHE A 119 2.63 -2.97 11.73
C PHE A 119 3.69 -3.42 12.75
N LEU A 120 4.94 -2.97 12.64
CA LEU A 120 6.01 -3.43 13.52
C LEU A 120 5.71 -3.21 15.01
N MET A 121 4.97 -2.16 15.36
CA MET A 121 4.59 -1.91 16.75
C MET A 121 3.65 -2.98 17.33
N ILE A 122 2.91 -3.68 16.48
CA ILE A 122 1.95 -4.70 16.89
C ILE A 122 2.56 -6.10 16.70
N THR A 123 3.43 -6.29 15.71
CA THR A 123 4.01 -7.60 15.38
C THR A 123 5.35 -7.88 16.06
N GLU A 124 6.18 -6.85 16.31
CA GLU A 124 7.55 -7.00 16.83
C GLU A 124 7.72 -6.57 18.29
N VAL A 125 6.72 -5.92 18.89
CA VAL A 125 6.77 -5.50 20.29
C VAL A 125 6.32 -6.66 21.18
N GLY A 126 7.26 -7.19 21.95
CA GLY A 126 7.05 -8.28 22.88
C GLY A 126 7.49 -7.93 24.30
N ARG A 127 7.39 -8.90 25.21
CA ARG A 127 7.73 -8.74 26.63
C ARG A 127 9.16 -8.25 26.88
N GLU A 128 10.07 -8.55 25.96
CA GLU A 128 11.50 -8.21 26.05
C GLU A 128 11.86 -6.92 25.30
N SER A 129 10.90 -6.25 24.65
CA SER A 129 11.14 -4.99 23.94
C SER A 129 11.36 -3.85 24.94
N ASN A 130 12.35 -3.00 24.69
CA ASN A 130 12.57 -1.75 25.40
C ASN A 130 12.23 -0.55 24.50
N ALA A 131 11.81 0.56 25.13
CA ALA A 131 11.47 1.81 24.46
C ALA A 131 12.68 2.74 24.34
#